data_AF-A0A660Q0K6-F1
#
_entry.id   AF-A0A660Q0K6-F1
#
_cell.length_a   1.000
_cell.length_b   1.000
_cell.length_c   1.000
_cell.angle_alpha   90.00
_cell.angle_beta   90.00
_cell.angle_gamma   90.00
#
_symmetry.space_group_name_H-M   'P 1'
#
loop_
_entity.id
_entity.type
_entity.pdbx_description
1 polymer ?
#
loop_
_entity_poly.entity_id
_entity_poly.type
_entity_poly.pdbx_seq_one_letter_code
_entity_poly.pdbx_strand_id
1 'polypeptide(L)'
;MCNMKKGILILLSLALIVPAGLFAQAGPPGGGHGQRGHPGFHGQSGCQGFDGPGSHHGQMGHRDRMHGLLALADELELTQEQKDQLKEFRLDFKLKNVDRKAELEKAEIMLRKLMMDDDASESQVMRAIDEVSRLKADIHKARYTQRQAMKSVLTDEQQERVKELRMERRGDRQDFQKPDRRQKKRPGRGFGG
;
A
#
# COMPACT_ATOMS: atom_id res chain seq x y z
N MET A 1 18.42 21.73 -45.41
CA MET A 1 19.53 22.48 -44.77
C MET A 1 19.12 23.94 -44.62
N CYS A 2 19.04 24.44 -43.40
CA CYS A 2 19.56 25.75 -42.99
C CYS A 2 19.32 25.95 -41.49
N ASN A 3 20.40 25.74 -40.74
CA ASN A 3 20.56 26.08 -39.34
C ASN A 3 20.42 27.60 -39.15
N MET A 4 19.65 28.03 -38.15
CA MET A 4 19.96 29.29 -37.46
C MET A 4 20.16 29.01 -35.97
N LYS A 5 21.44 28.83 -35.64
CA LYS A 5 22.00 29.15 -34.32
C LYS A 5 22.03 30.67 -34.20
N LYS A 6 21.67 31.20 -33.02
CA LYS A 6 21.93 32.54 -32.42
C LYS A 6 20.66 32.93 -31.62
N GLY A 7 20.67 33.28 -30.34
CA GLY A 7 21.78 33.53 -29.44
C GLY A 7 21.32 33.45 -27.99
N ILE A 8 22.32 33.20 -27.15
CA ILE A 8 22.28 33.26 -25.70
C ILE A 8 21.92 34.69 -25.29
N LEU A 9 20.85 34.86 -24.51
CA LEU A 9 20.60 36.07 -23.73
C LEU A 9 20.37 35.67 -22.28
N ILE A 10 21.41 35.89 -21.49
CA ILE A 10 21.50 35.74 -20.04
C ILE A 10 20.72 36.91 -19.42
N LEU A 11 19.71 36.62 -18.59
CA LEU A 11 19.21 37.57 -17.61
C LEU A 11 19.32 36.95 -16.22
N LEU A 12 20.45 37.26 -15.59
CA LEU A 12 20.74 37.13 -14.17
C LEU A 12 19.88 38.16 -13.41
N SER A 13 18.84 37.72 -12.72
CA SER A 13 18.18 38.51 -11.67
C SER A 13 18.38 37.85 -10.32
N LEU A 14 19.44 38.29 -9.65
CA LEU A 14 19.75 38.07 -8.24
C LEU A 14 18.80 38.93 -7.39
N ALA A 15 18.00 38.30 -6.53
CA ALA A 15 17.38 38.95 -5.38
C ALA A 15 17.35 37.95 -4.21
N LEU A 16 18.48 37.84 -3.52
CA LEU A 16 18.62 37.13 -2.26
C LEU A 16 18.07 38.04 -1.16
N ILE A 17 16.87 37.76 -0.65
CA ILE A 17 16.34 38.41 0.55
C ILE A 17 16.64 37.48 1.73
N VAL A 18 17.57 37.90 2.59
CA VAL A 18 17.88 37.25 3.87
C VAL A 18 17.27 38.09 4.99
N PRO A 19 16.29 37.58 5.74
CA PRO A 19 15.99 38.06 7.08
C PRO A 19 16.86 37.30 8.10
N ALA A 20 17.70 38.03 8.83
CA ALA A 20 18.48 37.53 9.95
C ALA A 20 17.75 37.76 11.28
N GLY A 21 17.64 36.70 12.11
CA GLY A 21 17.40 36.70 13.57
C GLY A 21 16.01 37.17 14.05
N LEU A 22 15.44 36.74 15.17
CA LEU A 22 15.98 36.12 16.38
C LEU A 22 14.88 35.35 17.17
N PHE A 23 15.37 34.57 18.15
CA PHE A 23 14.74 34.14 19.41
C PHE A 23 14.00 32.78 19.45
N ALA A 24 14.81 31.77 19.74
CA ALA A 24 14.65 30.82 20.84
C ALA A 24 13.30 30.78 21.57
N GLN A 25 12.58 29.66 21.41
CA GLN A 25 11.66 29.16 22.44
C GLN A 25 12.34 28.01 23.16
N ALA A 26 12.69 28.28 24.42
CA ALA A 26 13.13 27.29 25.39
C ALA A 26 12.01 26.27 25.61
N GLY A 27 12.30 24.98 25.34
CA GLY A 27 11.44 23.90 25.78
C GLY A 27 11.54 23.78 27.31
N PRO A 28 10.42 23.62 28.04
CA PRO A 28 10.48 23.38 29.47
C PRO A 28 11.15 22.02 29.77
N PRO A 29 11.82 21.89 30.93
CA PRO A 29 12.57 20.71 31.32
C PRO A 29 11.64 19.54 31.67
N GLY A 30 12.21 18.33 31.61
CA GLY A 30 11.50 17.07 31.83
C GLY A 30 10.78 16.96 33.18
N GLY A 31 9.76 16.11 33.18
CA GLY A 31 9.02 15.71 34.37
C GLY A 31 8.46 14.30 34.22
N GLY A 32 8.95 13.40 35.08
CA GLY A 32 8.13 12.36 35.71
C GLY A 32 7.93 11.04 34.95
N HIS A 33 8.77 10.06 35.27
CA HIS A 33 8.33 8.68 35.37
C HIS A 33 7.24 8.59 36.45
N GLY A 34 6.01 8.27 36.03
CA GLY A 34 4.88 8.02 36.94
C GLY A 34 4.24 6.69 36.59
N GLN A 35 4.74 5.60 37.17
CA GLN A 35 3.94 4.40 37.36
C GLN A 35 2.78 4.77 38.29
N ARG A 36 1.55 4.72 37.76
CA ARG A 36 0.35 4.66 38.60
C ARG A 36 -0.50 3.50 38.11
N GLY A 37 -0.36 2.38 38.82
CA GLY A 37 -1.32 1.28 38.76
C GLY A 37 -2.69 1.80 39.22
N HIS A 38 -3.70 1.56 38.41
CA HIS A 38 -5.09 1.77 38.80
C HIS A 38 -5.68 0.44 39.27
N PRO A 39 -6.11 0.33 40.55
CA PRO A 39 -6.90 -0.79 41.03
C PRO A 39 -8.33 -0.67 40.48
N GLY A 40 -8.97 -1.82 40.27
CA GLY A 40 -10.12 -1.98 39.40
C GLY A 40 -11.37 -1.16 39.73
N PHE A 41 -12.16 -0.95 38.68
CA PHE A 41 -13.58 -0.65 38.80
C PHE A 41 -14.34 -1.46 37.74
N HIS A 42 -15.16 -2.40 38.22
CA HIS A 42 -16.20 -3.04 37.42
C HIS A 42 -17.29 -2.01 37.14
N GLY A 43 -17.41 -1.60 35.88
CA GLY A 43 -18.49 -0.78 35.36
C GLY A 43 -19.00 -1.39 34.06
N GLN A 44 -20.04 -2.19 34.19
CA GLN A 44 -20.82 -2.77 33.11
C GLN A 44 -21.44 -1.65 32.26
N SER A 45 -20.99 -1.49 31.01
CA SER A 45 -21.81 -1.09 29.85
C SER A 45 -20.95 -0.92 28.59
N GLY A 46 -21.26 -1.72 27.56
CA GLY A 46 -21.32 -1.18 26.20
C GLY A 46 -20.09 -1.21 25.29
N CYS A 47 -19.35 -2.31 25.20
CA CYS A 47 -18.63 -2.70 23.96
C CYS A 47 -18.07 -4.12 24.08
N GLN A 48 -18.96 -5.12 24.07
CA GLN A 48 -18.57 -6.51 23.88
C GLN A 48 -18.31 -6.76 22.39
N GLY A 49 -17.20 -6.19 21.93
CA GLY A 49 -16.49 -6.71 20.77
C GLY A 49 -16.08 -8.14 21.09
N PHE A 50 -16.31 -9.02 20.12
CA PHE A 50 -16.18 -10.45 20.22
C PHE A 50 -14.70 -10.86 20.30
N ASP A 51 -14.06 -10.70 21.45
CA ASP A 51 -12.70 -11.20 21.72
C ASP A 51 -12.74 -12.70 22.02
N GLY A 52 -13.00 -13.48 20.98
CA GLY A 52 -12.73 -14.91 21.00
C GLY A 52 -11.21 -15.16 21.06
N PRO A 53 -10.75 -16.21 21.76
CA PRO A 53 -9.35 -16.65 21.70
C PRO A 53 -9.03 -17.16 20.29
N GLY A 54 -8.59 -16.23 19.45
CA GLY A 54 -8.32 -16.41 18.01
C GLY A 54 -7.88 -15.12 17.30
N SER A 55 -7.95 -13.95 17.94
CA SER A 55 -7.68 -12.65 17.32
C SER A 55 -6.21 -12.19 17.37
N HIS A 56 -5.26 -13.14 17.38
CA HIS A 56 -3.86 -12.86 17.04
C HIS A 56 -3.55 -13.52 15.70
N HIS A 57 -3.20 -12.70 14.69
CA HIS A 57 -2.84 -13.06 13.30
C HIS A 57 -3.93 -12.89 12.23
N GLY A 58 -4.28 -11.63 11.95
CA GLY A 58 -4.80 -11.21 10.65
C GLY A 58 -3.92 -10.19 9.93
N GLN A 59 -2.82 -9.73 10.55
CA GLN A 59 -1.86 -8.80 9.95
C GLN A 59 -0.94 -9.52 8.95
N MET A 60 -1.56 -10.21 7.98
CA MET A 60 -0.92 -10.67 6.77
C MET A 60 -2.01 -11.00 5.74
N GLY A 61 -3.02 -10.12 5.65
CA GLY A 61 -3.95 -10.14 4.52
C GLY A 61 -3.12 -10.19 3.25
N HIS A 62 -3.18 -11.35 2.60
CA HIS A 62 -2.57 -11.74 1.34
C HIS A 62 -2.08 -10.56 0.50
N ARG A 63 -0.92 -9.98 0.85
CA ARG A 63 -0.09 -9.30 -0.14
C ARG A 63 0.26 -10.42 -1.07
N ASP A 64 -0.40 -10.44 -2.22
CA ASP A 64 -0.10 -11.32 -3.35
C ASP A 64 1.40 -11.64 -3.33
N ARG A 65 1.75 -12.80 -2.76
CA ARG A 65 3.01 -13.49 -3.05
C ARG A 65 2.89 -14.08 -4.46
N MET A 66 2.41 -13.27 -5.40
CA MET A 66 2.83 -13.29 -6.78
C MET A 66 4.23 -12.70 -6.73
N HIS A 67 5.19 -13.59 -6.50
CA HIS A 67 6.57 -13.34 -6.83
C HIS A 67 6.57 -12.72 -8.23
N GLY A 68 6.96 -11.44 -8.34
CA GLY A 68 6.96 -10.73 -9.62
C GLY A 68 7.88 -11.44 -10.62
N LEU A 69 7.85 -11.08 -11.91
CA LEU A 69 8.63 -11.79 -12.94
C LEU A 69 10.11 -11.96 -12.58
N LEU A 70 10.72 -10.97 -11.91
CA LEU A 70 12.10 -11.04 -11.42
C LEU A 70 12.37 -12.13 -10.37
N ALA A 71 11.35 -12.61 -9.67
CA ALA A 71 11.47 -13.70 -8.71
C ALA A 71 11.19 -15.08 -9.33
N LEU A 72 10.92 -15.10 -10.64
CA LEU A 72 10.90 -16.30 -11.48
C LEU A 72 12.06 -16.26 -12.49
N ALA A 73 13.08 -15.43 -12.22
CA ALA A 73 14.07 -15.08 -13.24
C ALA A 73 14.91 -16.28 -13.69
N ASP A 74 15.19 -17.21 -12.78
CA ASP A 74 15.97 -18.40 -13.06
C ASP A 74 15.10 -19.45 -13.76
N GLU A 75 13.85 -19.64 -13.32
CA GLU A 75 12.91 -20.59 -13.94
C GLU A 75 12.43 -20.16 -15.33
N LEU A 76 12.53 -18.87 -15.65
CA LEU A 76 12.20 -18.30 -16.97
C LEU A 76 13.44 -18.07 -17.83
N GLU A 77 14.63 -18.39 -17.31
CA GLU A 77 15.91 -18.17 -17.99
C GLU A 77 16.04 -16.75 -18.57
N LEU A 78 15.65 -15.74 -17.78
CA LEU A 78 15.62 -14.35 -18.26
C LEU A 78 17.04 -13.90 -18.65
N THR A 79 17.16 -13.23 -19.79
CA THR A 79 18.44 -12.61 -20.18
C THR A 79 18.77 -11.44 -19.25
N GLN A 80 20.03 -11.00 -19.24
CA GLN A 80 20.44 -9.86 -18.44
C GLN A 80 19.68 -8.59 -18.85
N GLU A 81 19.48 -8.39 -20.15
CA GLU A 81 18.72 -7.28 -20.72
C GLU A 81 17.26 -7.30 -20.24
N GLN A 82 16.61 -8.47 -20.27
CA GLN A 82 15.24 -8.61 -19.74
C GLN A 82 15.17 -8.30 -18.25
N LYS A 83 16.14 -8.79 -17.45
CA LYS A 83 16.20 -8.51 -16.01
C LYS A 83 16.33 -7.02 -15.74
N ASP A 84 17.16 -6.30 -16.50
CA ASP A 84 17.40 -4.88 -16.28
C ASP A 84 16.20 -4.02 -16.71
N GLN A 85 15.56 -4.33 -17.84
CA GLN A 85 14.30 -3.70 -18.23
C GLN A 85 13.20 -3.90 -17.18
N LEU A 86 13.05 -5.11 -16.63
CA LEU A 86 12.06 -5.39 -15.60
C LEU A 86 12.34 -4.63 -14.28
N LYS A 87 13.61 -4.44 -13.91
CA LYS A 87 13.99 -3.61 -12.75
C LYS A 87 13.65 -2.14 -12.97
N GLU A 88 13.96 -1.62 -14.15
CA GLU A 88 13.65 -0.23 -14.52
C GLU A 88 12.14 0.03 -14.48
N PHE A 89 11.35 -0.81 -15.15
CA PHE A 89 9.89 -0.73 -15.11
C PHE A 89 9.37 -0.77 -13.67
N ARG A 90 9.92 -1.64 -12.81
CA ARG A 90 9.51 -1.73 -11.41
C ARG A 90 9.86 -0.47 -10.62
N LEU A 91 11.02 0.13 -10.87
CA LEU A 91 11.45 1.37 -10.23
C LEU A 91 10.55 2.54 -10.63
N ASP A 92 10.38 2.77 -11.93
CA ASP A 92 9.53 3.84 -12.48
C ASP A 92 8.09 3.72 -11.93
N PHE A 93 7.52 2.52 -11.98
CA PHE A 93 6.20 2.28 -11.41
C PHE A 93 6.14 2.57 -9.90
N LYS A 94 7.16 2.16 -9.14
CA LYS A 94 7.19 2.39 -7.69
C LYS A 94 7.19 3.88 -7.37
N LEU A 95 7.99 4.68 -8.07
CA LEU A 95 8.03 6.13 -7.91
C LEU A 95 6.66 6.74 -8.20
N LYS A 96 6.14 6.49 -9.42
CA LYS A 96 4.83 6.96 -9.88
C LYS A 96 3.65 6.53 -9.00
N ASN A 97 3.73 5.35 -8.39
CA ASN A 97 2.68 4.81 -7.53
C ASN A 97 2.77 5.35 -6.09
N VAL A 98 3.92 5.90 -5.65
CA VAL A 98 3.99 6.69 -4.41
C VAL A 98 3.18 7.97 -4.58
N ASP A 99 3.38 8.69 -5.67
CA ASP A 99 2.68 9.96 -5.93
C ASP A 99 1.16 9.76 -6.00
N ARG A 100 0.69 8.76 -6.76
CA ARG A 100 -0.74 8.41 -6.86
C ARG A 100 -1.36 8.07 -5.50
N LYS A 101 -0.60 7.40 -4.62
CA LYS A 101 -1.08 7.07 -3.27
C LYS A 101 -1.16 8.32 -2.40
N ALA A 102 -0.19 9.21 -2.50
CA ALA A 102 -0.21 10.47 -1.78
C ALA A 102 -1.40 11.34 -2.24
N GLU A 103 -1.68 11.39 -3.54
CA GLU A 103 -2.87 12.06 -4.08
C GLU A 103 -4.17 11.47 -3.52
N LEU A 104 -4.29 10.13 -3.55
CA LEU A 104 -5.44 9.44 -2.97
C LEU A 104 -5.60 9.74 -1.48
N GLU A 105 -4.51 9.69 -0.71
CA GLU A 105 -4.54 9.95 0.73
C GLU A 105 -4.99 11.39 1.03
N LYS A 106 -4.50 12.37 0.27
CA LYS A 106 -4.98 13.76 0.35
C LYS A 106 -6.47 13.87 0.07
N ALA A 107 -6.96 13.22 -0.99
CA ALA A 107 -8.38 13.22 -1.33
C ALA A 107 -9.25 12.56 -0.25
N GLU A 108 -8.79 11.45 0.35
CA GLU A 108 -9.49 10.78 1.45
C GLU A 108 -9.52 11.63 2.73
N ILE A 109 -8.45 12.39 3.04
CA ILE A 109 -8.45 13.38 4.12
C ILE A 109 -9.47 14.48 3.86
N MET A 110 -9.50 15.03 2.64
CA MET A 110 -10.43 16.09 2.27
C MET A 110 -11.89 15.63 2.30
N LEU A 111 -12.17 14.40 1.82
CA LEU A 111 -13.49 13.80 1.93
C LEU A 111 -13.91 13.67 3.41
N ARG A 112 -13.03 13.15 4.27
CA ARG A 112 -13.33 13.04 5.71
C ARG A 112 -13.61 14.40 6.34
N LYS A 113 -12.85 15.44 5.97
CA LYS A 113 -13.10 16.81 6.43
C LYS A 113 -14.50 17.27 6.03
N LEU A 114 -14.88 17.12 4.76
CA LEU A 114 -16.20 17.54 4.26
C LEU A 114 -17.35 16.75 4.92
N MET A 115 -17.15 15.47 5.23
CA MET A 115 -18.16 14.66 5.92
C MET A 115 -18.36 15.02 7.40
N MET A 116 -17.41 15.74 8.01
CA MET A 116 -17.48 16.21 9.40
C MET A 116 -17.86 17.69 9.51
N ASP A 117 -18.02 18.37 8.38
CA ASP A 117 -18.31 19.80 8.30
C ASP A 117 -19.82 19.99 8.14
N ASP A 118 -20.47 20.54 9.17
CA ASP A 118 -21.92 20.75 9.20
C ASP A 118 -22.42 21.71 8.10
N ASP A 119 -21.53 22.57 7.58
CA ASP A 119 -21.84 23.54 6.52
C ASP A 119 -21.54 23.01 5.11
N ALA A 120 -20.97 21.80 4.97
CA ALA A 120 -20.65 21.24 3.67
C ALA A 120 -21.93 20.85 2.90
N SER A 121 -22.06 21.36 1.67
CA SER A 121 -23.16 20.94 0.79
C SER A 121 -23.02 19.48 0.36
N GLU A 122 -24.15 18.80 0.16
CA GLU A 122 -24.20 17.47 -0.45
C GLU A 122 -23.37 17.40 -1.75
N SER A 123 -23.45 18.45 -2.58
CA SER A 123 -22.70 18.53 -3.84
C SER A 123 -21.17 18.48 -3.64
N GLN A 124 -20.64 19.07 -2.57
CA GLN A 124 -19.21 19.06 -2.26
C GLN A 124 -18.76 17.66 -1.83
N VAL A 125 -19.56 17.01 -0.99
CA VAL A 125 -19.29 15.64 -0.53
C VAL A 125 -19.32 14.67 -1.71
N MET A 126 -20.33 14.75 -2.59
CA MET A 126 -20.44 13.89 -3.77
C MET A 126 -19.24 14.05 -4.72
N ARG A 127 -18.81 15.29 -5.00
CA ARG A 127 -17.59 15.52 -5.80
C ARG A 127 -16.33 14.94 -5.16
N ALA A 128 -16.21 15.02 -3.84
CA ALA A 128 -15.06 14.42 -3.13
C ALA A 128 -15.08 12.89 -3.16
N ILE A 129 -16.27 12.27 -3.09
CA ILE A 129 -16.46 10.82 -3.27
C ILE A 129 -16.04 10.40 -4.68
N ASP A 130 -16.48 11.14 -5.71
CA ASP A 130 -16.12 10.87 -7.11
C ASP A 130 -14.61 10.95 -7.32
N GLU A 131 -13.96 11.96 -6.74
CA GLU A 131 -12.51 12.14 -6.85
C GLU A 131 -11.73 10.99 -6.20
N VAL A 132 -12.10 10.57 -4.99
CA VAL A 132 -11.51 9.39 -4.32
C VAL A 132 -11.70 8.14 -5.18
N SER A 133 -12.89 7.96 -5.75
CA SER A 133 -13.22 6.81 -6.60
C SER A 133 -12.39 6.80 -7.88
N ARG A 134 -12.23 7.96 -8.53
CA ARG A 134 -11.39 8.15 -9.72
C ARG A 134 -9.93 7.82 -9.42
N LEU A 135 -9.36 8.36 -8.34
CA LEU A 135 -7.96 8.11 -7.96
C LEU A 135 -7.70 6.62 -7.66
N LYS A 136 -8.65 5.93 -7.00
CA LYS A 136 -8.59 4.48 -6.81
C LYS A 136 -8.58 3.75 -8.15
N ALA A 137 -9.48 4.10 -9.07
CA ALA A 137 -9.53 3.51 -10.40
C ALA A 137 -8.21 3.73 -11.17
N ASP A 138 -7.62 4.91 -11.08
CA ASP A 138 -6.38 5.25 -11.78
C ASP A 138 -5.17 4.46 -11.24
N ILE A 139 -5.12 4.18 -9.92
CA ILE A 139 -4.13 3.25 -9.35
C ILE A 139 -4.33 1.83 -9.91
N HIS A 140 -5.58 1.35 -10.03
CA HIS A 140 -5.86 0.02 -10.59
C HIS A 140 -5.46 -0.08 -12.06
N LYS A 141 -5.79 0.93 -12.87
CA LYS A 141 -5.38 1.03 -14.28
C LYS A 141 -3.86 1.03 -14.40
N ALA A 142 -3.16 1.85 -13.60
CA ALA A 142 -1.70 1.90 -13.60
C ALA A 142 -1.07 0.54 -13.28
N ARG A 143 -1.59 -0.19 -12.28
CA ARG A 143 -1.13 -1.56 -11.96
C ARG A 143 -1.37 -2.54 -13.10
N TYR A 144 -2.50 -2.44 -13.80
CA TYR A 144 -2.77 -3.28 -14.95
C TYR A 144 -1.79 -2.99 -16.09
N THR A 145 -1.64 -1.74 -16.49
CA THR A 145 -0.73 -1.32 -17.56
C THR A 145 0.71 -1.72 -17.26
N GLN A 146 1.15 -1.54 -16.02
CA GLN A 146 2.47 -1.99 -15.58
C GLN A 146 2.67 -3.49 -15.77
N ARG A 147 1.67 -4.31 -15.39
CA ARG A 147 1.76 -5.76 -15.56
C ARG A 147 1.82 -6.15 -17.02
N GLN A 148 1.10 -5.46 -17.91
CA GLN A 148 1.17 -5.70 -19.35
C GLN A 148 2.54 -5.33 -19.91
N ALA A 149 3.08 -4.16 -19.54
CA ALA A 149 4.40 -3.71 -19.98
C ALA A 149 5.53 -4.65 -19.51
N MET A 150 5.46 -5.13 -18.27
CA MET A 150 6.41 -6.13 -17.78
C MET A 150 6.26 -7.47 -18.50
N LYS A 151 5.03 -7.87 -18.85
CA LYS A 151 4.78 -9.13 -19.58
C LYS A 151 5.31 -9.08 -21.01
N SER A 152 5.25 -7.93 -21.69
CA SER A 152 5.74 -7.77 -23.07
C SER A 152 7.27 -7.83 -23.21
N VAL A 153 8.02 -7.82 -22.11
CA VAL A 153 9.48 -8.08 -22.12
C VAL A 153 9.80 -9.56 -22.34
N LEU A 154 8.85 -10.44 -22.01
CA LEU A 154 9.02 -11.89 -22.12
C LEU A 154 8.67 -12.38 -23.53
N THR A 155 9.36 -13.43 -23.97
CA THR A 155 8.95 -14.18 -25.18
C THR A 155 7.63 -14.91 -24.94
N ASP A 156 6.98 -15.35 -26.01
CA ASP A 156 5.71 -16.08 -25.91
C ASP A 156 5.86 -17.39 -25.12
N GLU A 157 6.98 -18.09 -25.31
CA GLU A 157 7.32 -19.30 -24.55
C GLU A 157 7.49 -19.01 -23.06
N GLN A 158 8.21 -17.94 -22.71
CA GLN A 158 8.36 -17.50 -21.32
C GLN A 158 7.00 -17.10 -20.71
N GLN A 159 6.10 -16.48 -21.50
CA GLN A 159 4.77 -16.13 -21.02
C GLN A 159 3.91 -17.36 -20.71
N GLU A 160 3.98 -18.42 -21.53
CA GLU A 160 3.31 -19.69 -21.22
C GLU A 160 3.93 -20.34 -19.97
N ARG A 161 5.26 -20.33 -19.84
CA ARG A 161 5.92 -20.86 -18.64
C ARG A 161 5.50 -20.12 -17.37
N VAL A 162 5.29 -18.80 -17.44
CA VAL A 162 4.70 -18.03 -16.33
C VAL A 162 3.31 -18.53 -15.94
N LYS A 163 2.46 -18.93 -16.90
CA LYS A 163 1.12 -19.46 -16.60
C LYS A 163 1.22 -20.82 -15.93
N GLU A 164 2.07 -21.71 -16.42
CA GLU A 164 2.31 -23.03 -15.83
C GLU A 164 2.80 -22.92 -14.38
N LEU A 165 3.88 -22.15 -14.15
CA LEU A 165 4.43 -21.93 -12.80
C LEU A 165 3.39 -21.34 -11.84
N ARG A 166 2.44 -20.54 -12.34
CA ARG A 166 1.32 -20.02 -11.53
C ARG A 166 0.29 -21.10 -11.20
N MET A 167 0.03 -22.03 -12.12
CA MET A 167 -0.89 -23.15 -11.89
C MET A 167 -0.29 -24.16 -10.91
N GLU A 168 0.99 -24.55 -11.10
CA GLU A 168 1.75 -25.42 -10.20
C GLU A 168 1.70 -24.88 -8.75
N ARG A 169 2.10 -23.62 -8.55
CA ARG A 169 2.11 -22.97 -7.23
C ARG A 169 0.72 -22.76 -6.63
N ARG A 170 -0.35 -22.82 -7.44
CA ARG A 170 -1.74 -22.78 -6.95
C ARG A 170 -2.25 -24.16 -6.55
N GLY A 171 -1.79 -25.23 -7.21
CA GLY A 171 -2.08 -26.61 -6.85
C GLY A 171 -1.48 -26.97 -5.49
N ASP A 172 -0.20 -26.65 -5.28
CA ASP A 172 0.52 -26.96 -4.03
C ASP A 172 -0.10 -26.30 -2.79
N ARG A 173 -0.75 -25.15 -2.96
CA ARG A 173 -1.44 -24.45 -1.85
C ARG A 173 -2.77 -25.10 -1.47
N GLN A 174 -3.42 -25.83 -2.38
CA GLN A 174 -4.69 -26.49 -2.08
C GLN A 174 -4.49 -27.76 -1.24
N ASP A 175 -3.37 -28.46 -1.44
CA ASP A 175 -3.05 -29.66 -0.66
C ASP A 175 -2.63 -29.33 0.78
N PHE A 176 -1.95 -28.20 1.01
CA PHE A 176 -1.57 -27.76 2.36
C PHE A 176 -2.72 -27.16 3.19
N GLN A 177 -3.89 -26.89 2.60
CA GLN A 177 -4.95 -26.09 3.22
C GLN A 177 -6.19 -26.90 3.60
N LYS A 178 -6.12 -28.23 3.59
CA LYS A 178 -7.11 -29.11 4.22
C LYS A 178 -6.62 -29.53 5.61
N PRO A 179 -6.80 -28.73 6.68
CA PRO A 179 -6.76 -29.32 8.01
C PRO A 179 -7.89 -30.35 8.07
N ASP A 180 -7.57 -31.57 8.48
CA ASP A 180 -8.54 -32.62 8.75
C ASP A 180 -9.58 -32.09 9.76
N ARG A 181 -10.71 -31.59 9.26
CA ARG A 181 -11.82 -31.10 10.08
C ARG A 181 -12.54 -32.26 10.79
N ARG A 182 -12.16 -33.53 10.58
CA ARG A 182 -12.78 -34.70 11.22
C ARG A 182 -12.07 -35.16 12.49
N GLN A 183 -10.94 -34.58 12.88
CA GLN A 183 -10.20 -34.98 14.09
C GLN A 183 -10.01 -33.88 15.14
N LYS A 184 -11.08 -33.16 15.48
CA LYS A 184 -11.22 -32.57 16.82
C LYS A 184 -12.60 -32.85 17.38
N LYS A 185 -12.87 -34.12 17.71
CA LYS A 185 -13.80 -34.43 18.81
C LYS A 185 -13.20 -33.78 20.07
N ARG A 186 -13.68 -32.58 20.40
CA ARG A 186 -13.42 -31.98 21.71
C ARG A 186 -13.95 -33.00 22.74
N PRO A 187 -13.14 -33.49 23.69
CA PRO A 187 -13.66 -34.36 24.73
C PRO A 187 -14.81 -33.61 25.42
N GLY A 188 -15.99 -34.24 25.40
CA GLY A 188 -17.18 -33.70 26.04
C GLY A 188 -16.83 -33.35 27.48
N ARG A 189 -17.01 -32.08 27.83
CA ARG A 189 -16.93 -31.63 29.20
C ARG A 189 -18.17 -32.19 29.89
N GLY A 190 -18.04 -33.40 30.45
CA GLY A 190 -19.08 -34.04 31.23
C GLY A 190 -19.41 -33.16 32.42
N PHE A 191 -20.65 -32.66 32.47
CA PHE A 191 -21.26 -32.24 33.71
C PHE A 191 -21.73 -33.52 34.41
N GLY A 192 -21.04 -33.89 35.48
CA GLY A 192 -21.47 -34.94 36.40
C GLY A 192 -21.56 -34.36 37.81
N GLY A 193 -22.62 -34.71 38.52
CA GLY A 193 -22.83 -34.46 39.95
C GLY A 193 -23.76 -33.31 40.24
#